data_AF-A0A3Q8DBN2-F1
#
_entry.id   AF-A0A3Q8DBN2-F1
#
_cell.length_a   1.000
_cell.length_b   1.000
_cell.length_c   1.000
_cell.angle_alpha   90.00
_cell.angle_beta   90.00
_cell.angle_gamma   90.00
#
_symmetry.space_group_name_H-M   'P 1'
#
loop_
_entity.id
_entity.type
_entity.pdbx_description
1 polymer ?
#
loop_
_entity_poly.entity_id
_entity_poly.type
_entity_poly.pdbx_seq_one_letter_code
_entity_poly.pdbx_strand_id
1 'polypeptide(L)'
;MEMLLPLILGLLLAVFIGRWAYKKEKTKPRKIMAALLGAVFGFFAPLIIAAFVMTPPEKEKTKEELVMAKLTRSVDGCPLDMKDRVKESMNDPDSFECIETNVIRRKDDYVMIMQFRGKNQLGGMVKNVAKAEYDSEGNFARFIN
;
A
#
# COMPACT_ATOMS: atom_id res chain seq x y z
N MET A 1 6.11 19.47 18.56
CA MET A 1 7.24 19.51 19.50
C MET A 1 8.14 18.27 19.40
N GLU A 2 7.66 17.13 18.90
CA GLU A 2 8.42 15.86 18.93
C GLU A 2 9.68 15.82 18.05
N MET A 3 9.74 16.60 16.96
CA MET A 3 10.94 16.66 16.11
C MET A 3 12.02 17.64 16.61
N LEU A 4 11.72 18.52 17.57
CA LEU A 4 12.68 19.55 18.01
C LEU A 4 13.86 18.92 18.79
N LEU A 5 13.54 17.94 19.64
CA LEU A 5 14.50 17.24 20.49
C LEU A 5 15.56 16.43 19.70
N PRO A 6 15.19 15.54 18.75
CA PRO A 6 16.18 14.80 17.96
C PRO A 6 17.01 15.70 17.05
N LEU A 7 16.49 16.85 16.63
CA LEU A 7 17.17 17.80 15.77
C LEU A 7 18.26 18.58 16.53
N ILE A 8 17.96 19.04 17.75
CA ILE A 8 18.95 19.64 18.65
C ILE A 8 20.02 18.62 19.05
N LEU A 9 19.61 17.39 19.38
CA LEU A 9 20.53 16.30 19.73
C LEU A 9 21.45 15.93 18.55
N GLY A 10 20.92 15.87 17.33
CA GLY A 10 21.68 15.64 16.11
C GLY A 10 22.72 16.72 15.85
N LEU A 11 22.37 18.00 16.05
CA LEU A 11 23.33 19.12 15.92
C LEU A 11 24.48 19.00 16.93
N LEU A 12 24.18 18.67 18.19
CA LEU A 12 25.19 18.51 19.23
C LEU A 12 26.12 17.32 18.95
N LEU A 13 25.56 16.17 18.54
CA LEU A 13 26.32 14.98 18.19
C LEU A 13 27.18 15.17 16.94
N ALA A 14 26.69 15.90 15.94
CA ALA A 14 27.44 16.21 14.72
C ALA A 14 28.74 16.98 15.04
N VAL A 15 28.65 18.00 15.89
CA VAL A 15 29.81 18.79 16.33
C VAL A 15 30.76 17.94 17.17
N PHE A 16 30.24 17.15 18.10
CA PHE A 16 31.04 16.34 18.99
C PHE A 16 31.80 15.21 18.24
N ILE A 17 31.09 14.44 17.43
CA ILE A 17 31.65 13.29 16.68
C ILE A 17 32.56 13.79 15.56
N GLY A 18 32.18 14.86 14.84
CA GLY A 18 33.03 15.46 13.81
C GLY A 18 34.35 15.98 14.39
N ARG A 19 34.30 16.65 15.55
CA ARG A 19 35.51 17.15 16.23
C ARG A 19 36.38 16.00 16.77
N TRP A 20 35.77 14.95 17.30
CA TRP A 20 36.48 13.75 17.75
C TRP A 20 37.18 13.03 16.59
N ALA A 21 36.49 12.84 15.46
CA ALA A 21 37.03 12.21 14.26
C ALA A 21 38.17 13.03 13.63
N TYR A 22 38.04 14.36 13.62
CA TYR A 22 39.11 15.26 13.16
C TYR A 22 40.42 15.09 13.95
N LYS A 23 40.33 14.85 15.26
CA LYS A 23 41.50 14.73 16.15
C LYS A 23 42.23 13.39 16.00
N LYS A 24 41.56 12.34 15.51
CA LYS A 24 42.14 11.00 15.34
C LYS A 24 43.08 10.88 14.14
N GLU A 25 42.87 11.67 13.11
CA GLU A 25 43.61 11.55 11.86
C GLU A 25 44.91 12.36 11.84
N LYS A 26 45.94 11.87 11.15
CA LYS A 26 47.25 12.55 11.09
C LYS A 26 47.32 13.52 9.92
N THR A 27 46.85 13.12 8.74
CA THR A 27 46.98 13.90 7.49
C THR A 27 45.82 14.88 7.29
N LYS A 28 46.13 16.11 6.85
CA LYS A 28 45.15 17.19 6.61
C LYS A 28 43.92 16.78 5.77
N PRO A 29 44.03 16.08 4.62
CA PRO A 29 42.85 15.67 3.85
C PRO A 29 41.99 14.64 4.59
N ARG A 30 42.60 13.64 5.25
CA ARG A 30 41.86 12.65 6.04
C ARG A 30 41.15 13.25 7.24
N LYS A 31 41.72 14.28 7.87
CA LYS A 31 41.06 15.02 8.98
C LYS A 31 39.74 15.64 8.55
N ILE A 32 39.73 16.31 7.40
CA ILE A 32 38.51 16.95 6.85
C ILE A 32 37.49 15.89 6.48
N MET A 33 37.92 14.82 5.80
CA MET A 33 37.03 13.73 5.39
C MET A 33 36.41 12.99 6.60
N ALA A 34 37.21 12.70 7.63
CA ALA A 34 36.74 12.07 8.86
C ALA A 34 35.78 12.96 9.66
N ALA A 35 36.03 14.27 9.69
CA ALA A 35 35.14 15.23 10.34
C ALA A 35 33.78 15.33 9.64
N LEU A 36 33.77 15.36 8.30
CA LEU A 36 32.55 15.40 7.50
C LEU A 36 31.72 14.12 7.69
N LEU A 37 32.36 12.94 7.56
CA LEU A 37 31.68 11.66 7.80
C LEU A 37 31.14 11.57 9.23
N GLY A 38 31.95 11.91 10.23
CA GLY A 38 31.54 11.89 11.63
C GLY A 38 30.37 12.84 11.93
N ALA A 39 30.37 14.03 11.33
CA ALA A 39 29.27 15.00 11.48
C ALA A 39 27.97 14.50 10.84
N VAL A 40 28.05 13.89 9.64
CA VAL A 40 26.89 13.29 8.96
C VAL A 40 26.30 12.16 9.81
N PHE A 41 27.12 11.21 10.26
CA PHE A 41 26.64 10.12 11.12
C PHE A 41 26.04 10.63 12.43
N GLY A 42 26.68 11.61 13.08
CA GLY A 42 26.18 12.20 14.32
C GLY A 42 24.84 12.93 14.17
N PHE A 43 24.62 13.58 13.03
CA PHE A 43 23.37 14.30 12.77
C PHE A 43 22.20 13.37 12.44
N PHE A 44 22.42 12.36 11.60
CA PHE A 44 21.33 11.50 11.10
C PHE A 44 20.97 10.36 12.05
N ALA A 45 21.88 9.85 12.87
CA ALA A 45 21.59 8.71 13.75
C ALA A 45 20.38 8.94 14.70
N PRO A 46 20.24 10.10 15.39
CA PRO A 46 19.08 10.35 16.24
C PRO A 46 17.77 10.44 15.47
N LEU A 47 17.80 10.96 14.23
CA LEU A 47 16.62 11.06 13.37
C LEU A 47 16.14 9.67 12.94
N ILE A 48 17.06 8.77 12.58
CA ILE A 48 16.73 7.40 12.21
C ILE A 48 16.14 6.63 13.39
N ILE A 49 16.74 6.77 14.58
CA ILE A 49 16.24 6.14 15.80
C ILE A 49 14.86 6.70 16.17
N ALA A 50 14.69 8.02 16.13
CA ALA A 50 13.40 8.65 16.40
C ALA A 50 12.34 8.18 15.40
N ALA A 51 12.66 8.08 14.11
CA ALA A 51 11.74 7.56 13.10
C ALA A 51 11.29 6.12 13.43
N PHE A 52 12.21 5.26 13.87
CA PHE A 52 11.90 3.87 14.24
C PHE A 52 11.12 3.73 15.55
N VAL A 53 11.36 4.61 16.53
CA VAL A 53 10.62 4.62 17.80
C VAL A 53 9.23 5.25 17.64
N MET A 54 9.11 6.27 16.78
CA MET A 54 7.86 6.99 16.51
C MET A 54 7.02 6.35 15.41
N THR A 55 7.49 5.29 14.73
CA THR A 55 6.60 4.52 13.87
C THR A 55 5.48 3.96 14.75
N PRO A 56 4.21 4.33 14.50
CA PRO A 56 3.11 3.73 15.23
C PRO A 56 3.20 2.21 15.06
N PRO A 57 2.93 1.42 16.11
CA PRO A 57 2.90 -0.02 15.97
C PRO A 57 1.98 -0.37 14.81
N GLU A 58 2.43 -1.26 13.93
CA GLU A 58 1.61 -1.75 12.82
C GLU A 58 0.32 -2.28 13.42
N LYS A 59 -0.79 -1.56 13.23
CA LYS A 59 -2.09 -1.96 13.74
C LYS A 59 -2.42 -3.27 13.05
N GLU A 60 -2.44 -4.36 13.80
CA GLU A 60 -2.78 -5.67 13.30
C GLU A 60 -4.14 -5.58 12.60
N LYS A 61 -4.11 -5.69 11.26
CA LYS A 61 -5.33 -5.58 10.46
C LYS A 61 -6.26 -6.69 10.89
N THR A 62 -7.52 -6.34 11.14
CA THR A 62 -8.51 -7.35 11.48
C THR A 62 -8.69 -8.29 10.29
N LYS A 63 -9.07 -9.55 10.54
CA LYS A 63 -9.35 -10.53 9.45
C LYS A 63 -10.32 -9.97 8.42
N GLU A 64 -11.31 -9.21 8.86
CA GLU A 64 -12.33 -8.59 8.02
C GLU A 64 -11.76 -7.51 7.09
N GLU A 65 -10.87 -6.65 7.60
CA GLU A 65 -10.17 -5.64 6.79
C GLU A 65 -9.29 -6.30 5.71
N LEU A 66 -8.67 -7.44 6.03
CA LEU A 66 -7.86 -8.21 5.07
C LEU A 66 -8.73 -8.79 3.94
N VAL A 67 -9.88 -9.36 4.29
CA VAL A 67 -10.83 -9.91 3.31
C VAL A 67 -11.41 -8.80 2.44
N MET A 68 -11.83 -7.68 3.02
CA MET A 68 -12.32 -6.53 2.27
C MET A 68 -11.25 -5.94 1.33
N ALA A 69 -9.98 -5.89 1.76
CA ALA A 69 -8.88 -5.46 0.92
C ALA A 69 -8.62 -6.43 -0.24
N LYS A 70 -8.78 -7.74 -0.02
CA LYS A 70 -8.71 -8.76 -1.07
C LYS A 70 -9.84 -8.60 -2.09
N LEU A 71 -11.07 -8.44 -1.62
CA LEU A 71 -12.26 -8.28 -2.48
C LEU A 71 -12.26 -6.97 -3.27
N THR A 72 -11.70 -5.90 -2.72
CA THR A 72 -11.65 -4.57 -3.38
C THR A 72 -10.39 -4.34 -4.21
N ARG A 73 -9.48 -5.34 -4.27
CA ARG A 73 -8.24 -5.27 -5.05
C ARG A 73 -8.57 -5.13 -6.55
N SER A 74 -8.36 -3.94 -7.08
CA SER A 74 -8.67 -3.58 -8.46
C SER A 74 -7.60 -2.65 -9.03
N VAL A 75 -7.42 -2.71 -10.36
CA VAL A 75 -6.57 -1.75 -11.11
C VAL A 75 -7.44 -0.63 -11.69
N ASP A 76 -8.65 -0.98 -12.17
CA ASP A 76 -9.57 -0.07 -12.87
C ASP A 76 -10.89 0.13 -12.09
N GLY A 77 -10.90 -0.11 -10.78
CA GLY A 77 -12.10 -0.02 -9.93
C GLY A 77 -13.00 -1.28 -9.91
N CYS A 78 -12.74 -2.26 -10.78
CA CYS A 78 -13.37 -3.59 -10.72
C CYS A 78 -12.42 -4.66 -10.16
N PRO A 79 -12.86 -5.50 -9.22
CA PRO A 79 -12.09 -6.63 -8.72
C PRO A 79 -11.68 -7.58 -9.84
N LEU A 80 -10.38 -7.89 -9.90
CA LEU A 80 -9.77 -8.68 -10.99
C LEU A 80 -10.46 -10.05 -11.16
N ASP A 81 -10.68 -10.73 -10.05
CA ASP A 81 -11.27 -12.07 -10.01
C ASP A 81 -12.68 -12.13 -10.63
N MET A 82 -13.53 -11.13 -10.32
CA MET A 82 -14.88 -11.04 -10.87
C MET A 82 -14.87 -10.55 -12.33
N LYS A 83 -13.97 -9.61 -12.67
CA LYS A 83 -13.77 -9.11 -14.03
C LYS A 83 -13.44 -10.23 -15.00
N ASP A 84 -12.50 -11.11 -14.64
CA ASP A 84 -12.06 -12.19 -15.51
C ASP A 84 -13.18 -13.21 -15.76
N ARG A 85 -13.91 -13.63 -14.71
CA ARG A 85 -15.05 -14.55 -14.86
C ARG A 85 -16.20 -13.96 -15.66
N VAL A 86 -16.48 -12.67 -15.50
CA VAL A 86 -17.51 -12.01 -16.31
C VAL A 86 -17.07 -11.96 -17.77
N LYS A 87 -15.81 -11.60 -18.04
CA LYS A 87 -15.24 -11.62 -19.39
C LYS A 87 -15.32 -12.99 -20.05
N GLU A 88 -15.07 -14.07 -19.32
CA GLU A 88 -15.22 -15.45 -19.82
C GLU A 88 -16.66 -15.78 -20.27
N SER A 89 -17.66 -15.15 -19.64
CA SER A 89 -19.07 -15.33 -20.03
C SER A 89 -19.53 -14.39 -21.15
N MET A 90 -18.69 -13.45 -21.59
CA MET A 90 -19.05 -12.46 -22.61
C MET A 90 -18.69 -12.94 -24.02
N ASN A 91 -19.50 -12.53 -25.01
CA ASN A 91 -19.22 -12.83 -26.41
C ASN A 91 -18.02 -12.03 -26.96
N ASP A 92 -17.87 -10.76 -26.54
CA ASP A 92 -16.74 -9.89 -26.87
C ASP A 92 -16.09 -9.41 -25.56
N PRO A 93 -15.14 -10.17 -24.99
CA PRO A 93 -14.49 -9.84 -23.71
C PRO A 93 -13.71 -8.51 -23.72
N ASP A 94 -13.25 -8.07 -24.90
CA ASP A 94 -12.49 -6.83 -25.07
C ASP A 94 -13.39 -5.60 -24.96
N SER A 95 -14.71 -5.77 -25.19
CA SER A 95 -15.70 -4.72 -24.99
C SER A 95 -16.08 -4.45 -23.53
N PHE A 96 -15.53 -5.20 -22.57
CA PHE A 96 -15.85 -5.04 -21.15
C PHE A 96 -15.38 -3.69 -20.61
N GLU A 97 -16.31 -2.95 -20.01
CA GLU A 97 -16.04 -1.70 -19.31
C GLU A 97 -16.64 -1.76 -17.91
N CYS A 98 -15.82 -1.59 -16.88
CA CYS A 98 -16.26 -1.52 -15.49
C CYS A 98 -16.98 -0.19 -15.23
N ILE A 99 -18.16 -0.23 -14.59
CA ILE A 99 -18.83 0.99 -14.11
C ILE A 99 -18.62 1.15 -12.61
N GLU A 100 -19.06 0.16 -11.82
CA GLU A 100 -18.98 0.22 -10.36
C GLU A 100 -19.00 -1.18 -9.78
N THR A 101 -18.36 -1.34 -8.61
CA THR A 101 -18.44 -2.56 -7.82
C THR A 101 -18.82 -2.21 -6.40
N ASN A 102 -19.81 -2.91 -5.86
CA ASN A 102 -20.24 -2.82 -4.48
C ASN A 102 -20.06 -4.18 -3.81
N VAL A 103 -19.53 -4.16 -2.59
CA VAL A 103 -19.36 -5.36 -1.76
C VAL A 103 -20.29 -5.24 -0.55
N ILE A 104 -21.21 -6.18 -0.42
CA ILE A 104 -22.16 -6.28 0.68
C ILE A 104 -21.68 -7.41 1.59
N ARG A 105 -21.34 -7.07 2.83
CA ARG A 105 -21.08 -8.07 3.86
C ARG A 105 -22.39 -8.65 4.38
N ARG A 106 -22.49 -9.98 4.43
CA ARG A 106 -23.54 -10.69 5.19
C ARG A 106 -22.92 -11.31 6.45
N LYS A 107 -23.69 -12.15 7.14
CA LYS A 107 -23.28 -12.73 8.42
C LYS A 107 -22.02 -13.60 8.31
N ASP A 108 -22.00 -14.50 7.33
CA ASP A 108 -20.96 -15.53 7.19
C ASP A 108 -20.19 -15.44 5.85
N ASP A 109 -20.60 -14.55 4.94
CA ASP A 109 -20.08 -14.45 3.58
C ASP A 109 -20.21 -13.01 3.02
N TYR A 110 -19.76 -12.82 1.78
CA TYR A 110 -19.81 -11.55 1.07
C TYR A 110 -20.54 -11.70 -0.26
N VAL A 111 -21.31 -10.68 -0.65
CA VAL A 111 -21.93 -10.58 -1.97
C VAL A 111 -21.31 -9.41 -2.71
N MET A 112 -20.71 -9.71 -3.85
CA MET A 112 -20.17 -8.70 -4.75
C MET A 112 -21.14 -8.44 -5.89
N ILE A 113 -21.42 -7.17 -6.14
CA ILE A 113 -22.29 -6.70 -7.21
C ILE A 113 -21.48 -5.79 -8.11
N MET A 114 -21.25 -6.21 -9.35
CA MET A 114 -20.48 -5.47 -10.34
C MET A 114 -21.39 -5.05 -11.49
N GLN A 115 -21.41 -3.75 -11.76
CA GLN A 115 -22.06 -3.19 -12.95
C GLN A 115 -21.00 -2.95 -14.02
N PHE A 116 -21.30 -3.40 -15.24
CA PHE A 116 -20.36 -3.29 -16.36
C PHE A 116 -21.12 -3.05 -17.67
N ARG A 117 -20.39 -2.62 -18.70
CA ARG A 117 -20.87 -2.58 -20.08
C ARG A 117 -20.13 -3.61 -20.91
N GLY A 118 -20.78 -4.08 -21.97
CA GLY A 118 -20.19 -4.95 -22.97
C GLY A 118 -21.06 -5.01 -24.22
N LYS A 119 -20.48 -5.44 -25.34
CA LYS A 119 -21.24 -5.70 -26.55
C LYS A 119 -22.08 -6.96 -26.40
N ASN A 120 -23.34 -6.88 -26.79
CA ASN A 120 -24.20 -8.04 -26.97
C ASN A 120 -23.89 -8.75 -28.31
N GLN A 121 -24.60 -9.85 -28.58
CA GLN A 121 -24.43 -10.62 -29.83
C GLN A 121 -24.74 -9.82 -31.10
N LEU A 122 -25.48 -8.71 -31.00
CA LEU A 122 -25.82 -7.81 -32.10
C LEU A 122 -24.82 -6.65 -32.25
N GLY A 123 -23.73 -6.64 -31.47
CA GLY A 123 -22.69 -5.61 -31.50
C GLY A 123 -23.05 -4.31 -30.77
N GLY A 124 -24.22 -4.22 -30.13
CA GLY A 124 -24.64 -3.05 -29.36
C GLY A 124 -24.07 -3.07 -27.94
N MET A 125 -23.61 -1.92 -27.45
CA MET A 125 -23.16 -1.75 -26.06
C MET A 125 -24.35 -1.76 -25.10
N VAL A 126 -24.35 -2.68 -24.14
CA VAL A 126 -25.40 -2.84 -23.12
C VAL A 126 -24.82 -2.81 -21.72
N LYS A 127 -25.58 -2.27 -20.76
CA LYS A 127 -25.24 -2.26 -19.33
C LYS A 127 -25.80 -3.52 -18.67
N ASN A 128 -24.94 -4.28 -18.00
CA ASN A 128 -25.26 -5.52 -17.30
C ASN A 128 -24.84 -5.44 -15.83
N VAL A 129 -25.38 -6.36 -15.04
CA VAL A 129 -25.04 -6.53 -13.62
C VAL A 129 -24.68 -7.98 -13.39
N ALA A 130 -23.48 -8.22 -12.86
CA ALA A 130 -23.08 -9.52 -12.36
C ALA A 130 -23.11 -9.50 -10.84
N LYS A 131 -23.56 -10.60 -10.24
CA LYS A 131 -23.61 -10.77 -8.78
C LYS A 131 -22.92 -12.08 -8.43
N ALA A 132 -22.07 -12.09 -7.40
CA ALA A 132 -21.35 -13.29 -6.97
C ALA A 132 -21.29 -13.38 -5.45
N GLU A 133 -21.33 -14.61 -4.95
CA GLU A 133 -21.07 -14.95 -3.55
C GLU A 133 -19.58 -15.26 -3.36
N TYR A 134 -19.04 -14.75 -2.26
CA TYR A 134 -17.67 -14.96 -1.81
C TYR A 134 -17.71 -15.49 -0.38
N ASP A 135 -16.89 -16.50 -0.06
CA ASP A 135 -16.83 -17.07 1.29
C ASP A 135 -16.25 -16.10 2.34
N SER A 136 -16.19 -16.53 3.60
CA SER A 136 -15.65 -15.75 4.71
C SER A 136 -14.17 -15.36 4.56
N GLU A 137 -13.44 -16.00 3.65
CA GLU A 137 -12.03 -15.74 3.32
C GLU A 137 -11.88 -14.89 2.05
N GLY A 138 -12.98 -14.48 1.43
CA GLY A 138 -13.02 -13.70 0.19
C GLY A 138 -12.61 -14.51 -1.04
N ASN A 139 -12.85 -15.82 -1.06
CA ASN A 139 -12.73 -16.65 -2.26
C ASN A 139 -14.08 -16.72 -2.98
N PHE A 140 -14.03 -16.70 -4.31
CA PHE A 140 -15.22 -16.82 -5.13
C PHE A 140 -15.91 -18.18 -4.89
N ALA A 141 -17.20 -18.15 -4.57
CA ALA A 141 -18.02 -19.34 -4.41
C ALA A 141 -18.83 -19.63 -5.69
N ARG A 142 -19.66 -18.67 -6.12
CA ARG A 142 -20.52 -18.83 -7.31
C ARG A 142 -21.13 -17.51 -7.77
N PHE A 143 -21.60 -17.48 -9.01
CA PHE A 143 -22.50 -16.43 -9.49
C PHE A 143 -23.91 -16.59 -8.91
N ILE A 144 -24.59 -15.46 -8.73
CA ILE A 144 -25.99 -15.35 -8.36
C ILE A 144 -26.75 -14.95 -9.63
N ASN A 145 -27.74 -15.76 -10.02
CA ASN A 145 -28.65 -15.48 -11.13
C ASN A 145 -29.74 -14.49 -10.73
#